data_AF-A0A522R9Z4-F1
#
_entry.id   AF-A0A522R9Z4-F1
#
_cell.length_a   1.000
_cell.length_b   1.000
_cell.length_c   1.000
_cell.angle_alpha   90.00
_cell.angle_beta   90.00
_cell.angle_gamma   90.00
#
_symmetry.space_group_name_H-M   'P 1'
#
loop_
_entity.id
_entity.type
_entity.pdbx_description
1 polymer ?
#
loop_
_entity_poly.entity_id
_entity_poly.type
_entity_poly.pdbx_seq_one_letter_code
_entity_poly.pdbx_strand_id
1 'polypeptide(L)'
;NPAIADASVQDAHTIVLTGKGFGVTNLVVLDKSGSPIVDAQVVVSRGDADSVRIYRRLDVQTLSCTPYCESAYKNTAEKTSETELNASH
;
A
#
# COMPACT_ATOMS: atom_id res chain seq x y z
N ASN A 1 -7.57 -7.86 -2.53
CA ASN A 1 -8.34 -6.91 -1.70
C ASN A 1 -8.14 -5.50 -2.26
N PRO A 2 -9.17 -4.88 -2.89
CA PRO A 2 -9.04 -3.57 -3.55
C PRO A 2 -8.65 -2.42 -2.60
N ALA A 3 -8.90 -2.56 -1.29
CA ALA A 3 -8.49 -1.56 -0.30
C ALA A 3 -6.97 -1.57 -0.06
N ILE A 4 -6.28 -2.69 -0.30
CA ILE A 4 -4.83 -2.82 -0.11
C ILE A 4 -4.09 -2.48 -1.41
N ALA A 5 -4.50 -3.08 -2.52
CA ALA A 5 -3.92 -2.83 -3.83
C ALA A 5 -4.97 -2.97 -4.93
N ASP A 6 -4.83 -2.14 -5.96
CA ASP A 6 -5.67 -2.12 -7.16
C ASP A 6 -4.84 -2.49 -8.40
N ALA A 7 -5.45 -3.20 -9.33
CA ALA A 7 -4.78 -3.66 -10.55
C ALA A 7 -5.58 -3.23 -11.78
N SER A 8 -4.89 -2.66 -12.76
CA SER A 8 -5.47 -2.27 -14.04
C SER A 8 -4.65 -2.83 -15.19
N VAL A 9 -5.32 -3.18 -16.29
CA VAL A 9 -4.68 -3.68 -17.50
C VAL A 9 -4.38 -2.49 -18.40
N GLN A 10 -3.11 -2.23 -18.65
CA GLN A 10 -2.68 -1.13 -19.53
C GLN A 10 -2.68 -1.58 -20.99
N ASP A 11 -2.15 -2.78 -21.26
CA ASP A 11 -2.12 -3.41 -22.58
C ASP A 11 -2.03 -4.94 -22.45
N ALA A 12 -1.82 -5.63 -23.58
CA ALA A 12 -1.78 -7.10 -23.64
C ALA A 12 -0.67 -7.76 -22.80
N HIS A 13 0.36 -7.02 -22.40
CA HIS A 13 1.52 -7.54 -21.67
C HIS A 13 1.82 -6.76 -20.38
N THR A 14 1.02 -5.74 -20.05
CA THR A 14 1.30 -4.83 -18.93
C THR A 14 0.12 -4.72 -17.98
N ILE A 15 0.36 -5.05 -16.71
CA ILE A 15 -0.54 -4.78 -15.59
C ILE A 15 0.08 -3.70 -14.72
N VAL A 16 -0.68 -2.66 -14.41
CA VAL A 16 -0.30 -1.62 -13.45
C VAL A 16 -0.92 -1.96 -12.10
N LEU A 17 -0.07 -2.24 -11.13
CA LEU A 17 -0.46 -2.48 -9.74
C LEU A 17 -0.22 -1.22 -8.91
N THR A 18 -1.27 -0.70 -8.29
CA THR A 18 -1.23 0.50 -7.45
C THR A 18 -1.51 0.12 -6.00
N GLY A 19 -0.54 0.31 -5.11
CA GLY A 19 -0.76 0.22 -3.66
C GLY A 19 -1.74 1.30 -3.19
N LYS A 20 -2.68 0.93 -2.33
CA LYS A 20 -3.70 1.83 -1.77
C LYS A 20 -3.58 1.94 -0.25
N GLY A 21 -3.56 0.81 0.44
CA GLY A 21 -3.50 0.71 1.90
C GLY A 21 -2.47 -0.31 2.35
N PHE A 22 -2.12 -0.30 3.63
CA PHE A 22 -1.11 -1.21 4.17
C PHE A 22 -1.69 -2.62 4.35
N GLY A 23 -0.88 -3.64 4.07
CA GLY A 23 -1.23 -5.03 4.32
C GLY A 23 -0.68 -6.00 3.29
N VAL A 24 -1.16 -7.25 3.39
CA VAL A 24 -0.80 -8.33 2.47
C VAL A 24 -2.04 -8.73 1.67
N THR A 25 -1.88 -8.86 0.35
CA THR A 25 -2.88 -9.41 -0.55
C THR A 25 -2.21 -10.29 -1.59
N ASN A 26 -2.95 -10.71 -2.61
CA ASN A 26 -2.46 -11.55 -3.69
C ASN A 26 -2.93 -11.00 -5.05
N LEU A 27 -2.09 -11.20 -6.06
CA LEU A 27 -2.38 -10.94 -7.46
C LEU A 27 -2.51 -12.29 -8.17
N VAL A 28 -3.69 -12.56 -8.72
CA VAL A 28 -3.97 -13.77 -9.49
C VAL A 28 -4.30 -13.38 -10.93
N VAL A 29 -3.57 -13.94 -11.89
CA VAL A 29 -3.84 -13.78 -13.33
C VAL A 29 -4.18 -15.14 -13.89
N LEU A 30 -5.26 -15.23 -14.67
CA LEU A 30 -5.75 -16.48 -15.25
C LEU A 30 -5.60 -16.47 -16.78
N ASP A 31 -5.42 -17.65 -17.37
CA ASP A 31 -5.53 -17.84 -18.82
C ASP A 31 -7.00 -17.96 -19.28
N LYS A 32 -7.20 -18.18 -20.58
CA LYS A 32 -8.55 -18.33 -21.18
C LYS A 32 -9.32 -19.55 -20.68
N SER A 33 -8.64 -20.55 -20.13
CA SER A 33 -9.25 -21.74 -19.52
C SER A 33 -9.55 -21.57 -18.03
N GLY A 34 -9.18 -20.41 -17.44
CA GLY A 34 -9.33 -20.14 -16.01
C GLY A 34 -8.18 -20.70 -15.16
N SER A 35 -7.12 -21.22 -15.78
CA SER A 35 -5.95 -21.71 -15.04
C SER A 35 -5.07 -20.54 -14.63
N PRO A 36 -4.57 -20.48 -13.37
CA PRO A 36 -3.70 -19.40 -12.92
C PRO A 36 -2.34 -19.47 -13.61
N ILE A 37 -1.97 -18.35 -14.25
CA ILE A 37 -0.64 -18.13 -14.85
C ILE A 37 0.26 -17.27 -13.96
N VAL A 38 -0.33 -16.49 -13.05
CA VAL A 38 0.37 -15.78 -11.97
C VAL A 38 -0.43 -15.96 -10.69
N ASP A 39 0.25 -16.33 -9.62
CA ASP A 39 -0.24 -16.25 -8.25
C ASP A 39 0.91 -15.69 -7.39
N ALA A 40 0.80 -14.42 -7.02
CA ALA A 40 1.86 -13.70 -6.33
C ALA A 40 1.31 -13.03 -5.08
N GLN A 41 2.04 -13.16 -3.96
CA GLN A 41 1.77 -12.38 -2.76
C GLN A 41 2.26 -10.94 -2.97
N VAL A 42 1.40 -9.97 -2.62
CA VAL A 42 1.68 -8.54 -2.69
C VAL A 42 1.69 -8.00 -1.27
N VAL A 43 2.82 -7.44 -0.86
CA VAL A 43 2.95 -6.72 0.42
C VAL A 43 3.01 -5.24 0.13
N VAL A 44 2.06 -4.48 0.67
CA VAL A 44 2.04 -3.02 0.55
C VAL A 44 2.49 -2.43 1.88
N SER A 45 3.66 -1.79 1.85
CA SER A 45 4.24 -1.08 2.98
C SER A 45 4.34 0.41 2.65
N ARG A 46 4.62 1.22 3.67
CA ARG A 46 5.02 2.61 3.44
C ARG A 46 6.37 2.61 2.72
N GLY A 47 6.51 3.49 1.74
CA GLY A 47 7.84 3.83 1.23
C GLY A 47 8.57 4.64 2.29
N ASP A 48 9.78 4.22 2.65
CA ASP A 48 10.60 4.97 3.61
C ASP A 48 11.35 6.14 2.96
N ALA A 49 11.42 6.15 1.63
CA ALA A 49 12.06 7.21 0.86
C ALA A 49 11.40 8.56 1.17
N ASP A 50 12.24 9.56 1.42
CA ASP A 50 11.83 10.93 1.73
C ASP A 50 10.86 11.04 2.92
N SER A 51 10.91 10.11 3.88
CA SER A 51 10.05 10.14 5.07
C SER A 51 10.83 10.32 6.36
N VAL A 52 10.26 11.06 7.33
CA VAL A 52 10.83 11.24 8.67
C VAL A 52 9.82 10.82 9.72
N ARG A 53 10.23 9.98 10.68
CA ARG A 53 9.41 9.55 11.81
C ARG A 53 9.89 10.24 13.09
N ILE A 54 9.02 11.07 13.68
CA ILE A 54 9.27 11.82 14.91
C ILE A 54 8.56 11.11 16.05
N TYR A 55 9.30 10.73 17.09
CA TYR A 55 8.78 10.13 18.32
C TYR A 55 8.74 11.20 19.42
N ARG A 56 7.56 11.49 19.96
CA ARG A 56 7.34 12.42 21.08
C ARG A 56 6.54 11.71 22.17
N ARG A 57 7.24 11.11 23.13
CA ARG A 57 6.62 10.28 24.18
C ARG A 57 5.80 9.15 23.54
N LEU A 58 4.47 9.18 23.67
CA LEU A 58 3.55 8.20 23.07
C LEU A 58 3.07 8.60 21.67
N ASP A 59 3.35 9.83 21.23
CA ASP A 59 2.92 10.30 19.92
C ASP A 59 3.99 10.02 18.87
N VAL A 60 3.60 9.30 17.82
CA VAL A 60 4.46 9.05 16.67
C VAL A 60 3.89 9.75 15.45
N GLN A 61 4.65 10.69 14.89
CA GLN A 61 4.28 11.42 13.69
C GLN A 61 5.19 11.03 12.54
N THR A 62 4.62 10.78 11.36
CA THR A 62 5.38 10.58 10.12
C THR A 62 5.16 11.77 9.19
N LEU A 63 6.26 12.30 8.66
CA LEU A 63 6.31 13.39 7.70
C LEU A 63 6.84 12.88 6.36
N SER A 64 6.42 13.52 5.27
CA SER A 64 6.96 13.37 3.93
C SER A 64 7.79 14.61 3.58
N CYS A 65 9.00 14.44 3.06
CA CYS A 65 10.06 15.45 3.02
C CYS A 65 10.63 15.62 1.60
N THR A 66 10.03 16.48 0.79
CA THR A 66 10.56 16.86 -0.54
C THR A 66 10.19 18.31 -0.90
N PRO A 67 11.10 19.32 -0.81
CA PRO A 67 12.37 19.40 -0.06
C PRO A 67 12.19 19.76 1.43
N TYR A 68 10.98 20.15 1.84
CA TYR A 68 10.60 20.43 3.22
C TYR A 68 9.69 19.33 3.75
N CYS A 69 9.70 19.11 5.06
CA CYS A 69 8.88 18.09 5.69
C CYS A 69 7.47 18.60 5.99
N GLU A 70 6.48 17.97 5.37
CA GLU A 70 5.06 18.22 5.59
C GLU A 70 4.36 16.97 6.12
N SER A 71 3.19 17.14 6.72
CA SER A 71 2.36 16.00 7.15
C SER A 71 2.07 15.12 5.95
N ALA A 72 2.46 13.85 6.02
CA ALA A 72 2.20 12.92 4.93
C ALA A 72 0.69 12.85 4.66
N TYR A 73 0.28 13.17 3.43
CA TYR A 73 -1.09 12.94 3.00
C TYR A 73 -1.36 11.44 3.08
N LYS A 74 -2.41 11.07 3.79
CA LYS A 74 -2.89 9.68 3.86
C LYS A 74 -4.24 9.60 3.19
N ASN A 75 -4.36 8.70 2.23
CA ASN A 75 -5.64 8.37 1.64
C ASN A 75 -6.52 7.61 2.66
N THR A 76 -7.79 7.40 2.33
CA THR A 76 -8.74 6.74 3.22
C THR A 76 -8.33 5.30 3.57
N ALA A 77 -7.80 4.55 2.60
CA ALA A 77 -7.36 3.18 2.82
C ALA A 77 -6.17 3.12 3.78
N GLU A 78 -5.18 4.01 3.64
CA GLU A 78 -4.05 4.11 4.58
C GLU A 78 -4.51 4.43 6.00
N LYS A 79 -5.46 5.37 6.17
CA LYS A 79 -6.01 5.71 7.49
C LYS A 79 -6.72 4.51 8.13
N THR A 80 -7.49 3.77 7.35
CA THR A 80 -8.18 2.56 7.82
C THR A 80 -7.15 1.50 8.24
N SER A 81 -6.16 1.20 7.39
CA SER A 81 -5.09 0.25 7.72
C SER A 81 -4.31 0.63 8.98
N GLU A 82 -3.99 1.91 9.17
CA GLU A 82 -3.32 2.37 10.40
C GLU A 82 -4.20 2.20 11.64
N THR A 83 -5.50 2.46 11.53
CA THR A 83 -6.44 2.31 12.64
C THR A 83 -6.54 0.84 13.04
N GLU A 84 -6.60 -0.06 12.06
CA GLU A 84 -6.61 -1.51 12.27
C GLU A 84 -5.30 -2.01 12.91
N LEU A 85 -4.15 -1.54 12.42
CA LEU A 85 -2.84 -1.86 13.03
C LEU A 85 -2.73 -1.37 14.47
N ASN A 86 -3.16 -0.14 14.75
CA ASN A 86 -3.11 0.41 16.11
C ASN A 86 -4.11 -0.27 17.05
N ALA A 87 -5.24 -0.76 16.55
CA ALA A 87 -6.21 -1.53 17.34
C ALA A 87 -5.73 -2.96 17.67
N SER A 88 -4.73 -3.46 16.94
CA SER A 88 -4.14 -4.78 17.17
C SER A 88 -3.02 -4.80 18.23
N HIS A 89 -2.73 -3.65 18.85
CA HIS A 89 -1.71 -3.47 19.90
C HIS A 89 -2.30 -3.04 21.24
#